data_AF-A0A3A8PKV3-F1
#
_entry.id   AF-A0A3A8PKV3-F1
#
_cell.length_a   1.000
_cell.length_b   1.000
_cell.length_c   1.000
_cell.angle_alpha   90.00
_cell.angle_beta   90.00
_cell.angle_gamma   90.00
#
_symmetry.space_group_name_H-M   'P 1'
#
loop_
_entity.id
_entity.type
_entity.pdbx_description
1 polymer ?
#
loop_
_entity_poly.entity_id
_entity_poly.type
_entity_poly.pdbx_seq_one_letter_code
_entity_poly.pdbx_strand_id
1 'polypeptide(L)'
;MSSLTKKADAFTALVLEVFQLNGLLLQAGDRLSAPAGLTSARWQVLGVIDHGPATVAAVARTMGLKRQSVQQTADALASDGFVEYVDNPHHQRAKCVSLTASGRRALRKVEQAHAAWADRMGASLAPGLLAAAVEGVREARLRLEKDLAPEERSHEG
;
A
#
# COMPACT_ATOMS: atom_id res chain seq x y z
N MET A 1 -8.68 12.40 -35.37
CA MET A 1 -8.36 11.90 -34.01
C MET A 1 -8.94 10.49 -33.94
N SER A 2 -8.11 9.46 -33.87
CA SER A 2 -8.61 8.07 -33.88
C SER A 2 -9.44 7.83 -32.62
N SER A 3 -10.67 7.33 -32.76
CA SER A 3 -11.47 6.92 -31.60
C SER A 3 -10.81 5.71 -30.97
N LEU A 4 -10.66 5.72 -29.64
CA LEU A 4 -10.23 4.55 -28.89
C LEU A 4 -11.17 3.37 -29.15
N THR A 5 -10.66 2.15 -28.99
CA THR A 5 -11.52 0.96 -28.97
C THR A 5 -12.34 0.96 -27.68
N LYS A 6 -13.50 0.27 -27.67
CA LYS A 6 -14.31 0.10 -26.45
C LYS A 6 -13.51 -0.42 -25.25
N LYS A 7 -12.52 -1.29 -25.50
CA LYS A 7 -11.64 -1.83 -24.45
C LYS A 7 -10.69 -0.76 -23.90
N ALA A 8 -10.18 0.12 -24.76
CA ALA A 8 -9.32 1.22 -24.35
C ALA A 8 -10.11 2.27 -23.55
N ASP A 9 -11.33 2.62 -23.97
CA ASP A 9 -12.22 3.51 -23.21
C ASP A 9 -12.52 2.97 -21.81
N ALA A 10 -12.87 1.68 -21.71
CA ALA A 10 -13.14 1.03 -20.43
C ALA A 10 -11.89 1.01 -19.51
N PHE A 11 -10.70 0.77 -20.08
CA PHE A 11 -9.45 0.81 -19.32
C PHE A 11 -9.12 2.24 -18.84
N THR A 12 -9.29 3.24 -19.71
CA THR A 12 -9.11 4.65 -19.33
C THR A 12 -10.07 5.05 -18.22
N ALA A 13 -11.34 4.64 -18.28
CA ALA A 13 -12.31 4.90 -17.22
C ALA A 13 -11.87 4.28 -15.88
N LEU A 14 -11.41 3.02 -15.89
CA LEU A 14 -10.87 2.37 -14.70
C LEU A 14 -9.69 3.15 -14.10
N VAL A 15 -8.73 3.59 -14.92
CA VAL A 15 -7.56 4.35 -14.45
C VAL A 15 -7.98 5.65 -13.77
N LEU A 16 -8.93 6.39 -14.35
CA LEU A 16 -9.43 7.64 -13.77
C LEU A 16 -10.13 7.42 -12.43
N GLU A 17 -10.95 6.39 -12.32
CA GLU A 17 -11.61 6.01 -11.06
C GLU A 17 -10.59 5.62 -9.99
N VAL A 18 -9.54 4.86 -10.35
CA VAL A 18 -8.47 4.48 -9.42
C VAL A 18 -7.75 5.71 -8.89
N PHE A 19 -7.44 6.70 -9.73
CA PHE A 19 -6.78 7.93 -9.26
C PHE A 19 -7.64 8.75 -8.31
N GLN A 20 -8.92 8.94 -8.63
CA GLN A 20 -9.86 9.67 -7.78
C GLN A 20 -10.08 8.95 -6.45
N LEU A 21 -10.32 7.63 -6.52
CA LEU A 21 -10.51 6.79 -5.35
C LEU A 21 -9.27 6.78 -4.45
N ASN A 22 -8.06 6.66 -5.02
CA ASN A 22 -6.82 6.70 -4.25
C ASN A 22 -6.69 8.01 -3.46
N GLY A 23 -6.99 9.16 -4.07
CA GLY A 23 -6.99 10.44 -3.37
C GLY A 23 -7.96 10.49 -2.17
N LEU A 24 -9.17 9.93 -2.35
CA LEU A 24 -10.16 9.84 -1.27
C LEU A 24 -9.76 8.84 -0.19
N LEU A 25 -9.15 7.70 -0.56
CA LEU A 25 -8.66 6.69 0.37
C LEU A 25 -7.51 7.22 1.21
N LEU A 26 -6.58 8.02 0.66
CA LEU A 26 -5.52 8.66 1.43
C LEU A 26 -6.09 9.64 2.47
N GLN A 27 -7.06 10.48 2.06
CA GLN A 27 -7.74 11.40 2.99
C GLN A 27 -8.51 10.65 4.08
N ALA A 28 -9.21 9.57 3.73
CA ALA A 28 -9.90 8.73 4.69
C ALA A 28 -8.91 8.05 5.65
N GLY A 29 -7.79 7.54 5.12
CA GLY A 29 -6.70 6.95 5.88
C GLY A 29 -6.11 7.94 6.87
N ASP A 30 -5.83 9.17 6.47
CA ASP A 30 -5.32 10.22 7.36
C ASP A 30 -6.31 10.51 8.51
N ARG A 31 -7.61 10.57 8.22
CA ARG A 31 -8.65 10.76 9.24
C ARG A 31 -8.73 9.58 10.21
N LEU A 32 -8.60 8.35 9.71
CA LEU A 32 -8.62 7.13 10.52
C LEU A 32 -7.37 7.01 11.40
N SER A 33 -6.21 7.45 10.89
CA SER A 33 -4.92 7.29 11.54
C SER A 33 -4.57 8.43 12.49
N ALA A 34 -5.15 9.62 12.29
CA ALA A 34 -4.86 10.81 13.10
C ALA A 34 -5.02 10.61 14.62
N PRO A 35 -6.06 9.92 15.14
CA PRO A 35 -6.20 9.66 16.58
C PRO A 35 -5.08 8.79 17.17
N ALA A 36 -4.33 8.06 16.33
CA ALA A 36 -3.17 7.28 16.72
C ALA A 36 -1.84 8.06 16.57
N GLY A 37 -1.86 9.33 16.16
CA GLY A 37 -0.66 10.12 15.86
C GLY A 37 0.02 9.74 14.55
N LEU A 38 -0.74 9.12 13.63
CA LEU A 38 -0.23 8.58 12.37
C LEU A 38 -0.86 9.29 11.17
N THR A 39 -0.19 9.18 10.02
CA THR A 39 -0.74 9.49 8.70
C THR A 39 -1.08 8.20 7.95
N SER A 40 -1.82 8.29 6.85
CA SER A 40 -2.11 7.17 5.94
C SER A 40 -0.85 6.43 5.49
N ALA A 41 0.19 7.17 5.07
CA ALA A 41 1.47 6.58 4.65
C ALA A 41 2.16 5.82 5.80
N ARG A 42 2.15 6.38 7.02
CA ARG A 42 2.71 5.71 8.20
C ARG A 42 1.91 4.47 8.55
N TRP A 43 0.58 4.57 8.52
CA TRP A 43 -0.33 3.46 8.78
C TRP A 43 -0.13 2.31 7.79
N GLN A 44 0.02 2.60 6.50
CA GLN A 44 0.34 1.60 5.47
C GLN A 44 1.64 0.85 5.79
N VAL A 45 2.71 1.56 6.14
CA VAL A 45 3.99 0.93 6.52
C VAL A 45 3.81 0.01 7.73
N LEU A 46 3.13 0.48 8.79
CA LEU A 46 2.85 -0.33 9.98
C LEU A 46 2.01 -1.57 9.66
N GLY A 47 1.02 -1.45 8.78
CA GLY A 47 0.17 -2.56 8.36
C GLY A 47 0.94 -3.67 7.65
N VAL A 48 1.95 -3.35 6.83
CA VAL A 48 2.80 -4.40 6.22
C VAL A 48 3.58 -5.19 7.27
N ILE A 49 4.17 -4.47 8.23
CA ILE A 49 5.08 -5.08 9.22
C ILE A 49 4.36 -5.69 10.43
N ASP A 50 3.03 -5.55 10.51
CA ASP A 50 2.22 -6.23 11.52
C ASP A 50 2.23 -7.76 11.35
N HIS A 51 2.37 -8.22 10.09
CA HIS A 51 2.54 -9.64 9.76
C HIS A 51 3.96 -10.16 10.01
N GLY A 52 4.87 -9.31 10.50
CA GLY A 52 6.25 -9.65 10.84
C GLY A 52 7.27 -8.64 10.28
N PRO A 53 8.51 -8.67 10.79
CA PRO A 53 9.54 -7.74 10.33
C PRO A 53 9.80 -7.84 8.83
N ALA A 54 9.88 -6.70 8.15
CA ALA A 54 10.10 -6.65 6.70
C ALA A 54 11.14 -5.60 6.31
N THR A 55 11.89 -5.85 5.24
CA THR A 55 12.81 -4.84 4.69
C THR A 55 12.03 -3.68 4.07
N VAL A 56 12.60 -2.48 4.05
CA VAL A 56 12.03 -1.31 3.35
C VAL A 56 11.72 -1.62 1.88
N ALA A 57 12.55 -2.44 1.23
CA ALA A 57 12.32 -2.88 -0.15
C ALA A 57 11.09 -3.80 -0.28
N ALA A 58 10.86 -4.69 0.68
CA ALA A 58 9.66 -5.52 0.71
C ALA A 58 8.40 -4.68 0.92
N VAL A 59 8.42 -3.77 1.90
CA VAL A 59 7.31 -2.83 2.15
C VAL A 59 6.99 -1.99 0.91
N ALA A 60 8.01 -1.45 0.25
CA ALA A 60 7.86 -0.69 -0.99
C ALA A 60 7.17 -1.48 -2.10
N ARG A 61 7.56 -2.76 -2.30
CA ARG A 61 6.89 -3.63 -3.28
C ARG A 61 5.44 -3.92 -2.90
N THR A 62 5.18 -4.26 -1.63
CA THR A 62 3.82 -4.55 -1.14
C THR A 62 2.88 -3.36 -1.31
N MET A 63 3.37 -2.14 -1.09
CA MET A 63 2.57 -0.91 -1.16
C MET A 63 2.58 -0.24 -2.55
N GLY A 64 3.34 -0.76 -3.52
CA GLY A 64 3.51 -0.12 -4.82
C GLY A 64 4.19 1.26 -4.75
N LEU A 65 5.05 1.47 -3.74
CA LEU A 65 5.71 2.75 -3.47
C LEU A 65 7.19 2.72 -3.86
N LYS A 66 7.77 3.91 -4.05
CA LYS A 66 9.22 4.05 -4.23
C LYS A 66 9.95 3.74 -2.92
N ARG A 67 11.03 2.95 -3.00
CA ARG A 67 11.86 2.56 -1.83
C ARG A 67 12.27 3.77 -0.97
N GLN A 68 12.68 4.88 -1.59
CA GLN A 68 13.10 6.09 -0.88
C GLN A 68 11.97 6.71 -0.05
N SER A 69 10.73 6.70 -0.56
CA SER A 69 9.57 7.22 0.18
C SER A 69 9.24 6.34 1.40
N VAL A 70 9.35 5.02 1.23
CA VAL A 70 9.17 4.08 2.35
C VAL A 70 10.30 4.22 3.37
N GLN A 71 11.56 4.41 2.91
CA GLN A 71 12.71 4.65 3.79
C GLN A 71 12.48 5.87 4.68
N GLN A 72 12.12 7.01 4.09
CA GLN A 72 11.82 8.24 4.84
C GLN A 72 10.70 8.03 5.87
N THR A 73 9.66 7.29 5.49
CA THR A 73 8.54 6.98 6.38
C THR A 73 8.97 6.07 7.54
N ALA A 74 9.77 5.04 7.25
CA ALA A 74 10.30 4.12 8.26
C ALA A 74 11.25 4.84 9.23
N ASP A 75 12.10 5.73 8.73
CA ASP A 75 13.02 6.51 9.56
C ASP A 75 12.27 7.46 10.50
N ALA A 76 11.22 8.15 10.00
CA ALA A 76 10.35 8.97 10.84
C ALA A 76 9.58 8.14 11.89
N LEU A 77 9.08 6.96 11.51
CA LEU A 77 8.47 6.02 12.46
C LEU A 77 9.45 5.53 13.53
N ALA A 78 10.72 5.33 13.17
CA ALA A 78 11.76 4.89 14.11
C ALA A 78 12.12 6.02 15.08
N SER A 79 12.27 7.25 14.57
CA SER A 79 12.50 8.45 15.38
C SER A 79 11.40 8.68 16.41
N ASP A 80 10.15 8.41 16.04
CA ASP A 80 8.99 8.55 16.93
C ASP A 80 8.76 7.30 17.81
N GLY A 81 9.61 6.29 17.72
CA GLY A 81 9.56 5.08 18.56
C GLY A 81 8.44 4.09 18.21
N PHE A 82 7.83 4.19 17.03
CA PHE A 82 6.80 3.25 16.58
C PHE A 82 7.40 1.98 15.96
N VAL A 83 8.58 2.09 15.35
CA VAL A 83 9.29 0.95 14.77
C VAL A 83 10.74 0.92 15.22
N GLU A 84 11.39 -0.21 15.01
CA GLU A 84 12.82 -0.39 15.22
C GLU A 84 13.44 -1.15 14.05
N TYR A 85 14.73 -0.89 13.79
CA TYR A 85 15.50 -1.66 12.82
C TYR A 85 16.12 -2.88 13.49
N VAL A 86 15.80 -4.05 12.96
CA VAL A 86 16.31 -5.34 13.44
C VAL A 86 17.19 -6.00 12.39
N ASP A 87 18.08 -6.88 12.84
CA ASP A 87 18.88 -7.70 11.93
C ASP A 87 18.01 -8.59 11.07
N ASN A 88 18.40 -8.69 9.79
CA ASN A 88 17.79 -9.63 8.87
C ASN A 88 18.63 -10.92 8.86
N PRO A 89 18.09 -12.05 9.37
CA PRO A 89 18.82 -13.30 9.47
C PRO A 89 19.25 -13.86 8.10
N HIS A 90 18.58 -13.46 7.02
CA HIS A 90 18.90 -13.91 5.67
C HIS A 90 19.87 -12.98 4.93
N HIS A 91 20.03 -11.73 5.37
CA HIS A 91 20.87 -10.76 4.68
C HIS A 91 21.29 -9.59 5.59
N GLN A 92 22.43 -9.71 6.28
CA GLN A 92 22.88 -8.77 7.32
C GLN A 92 22.93 -7.29 6.90
N ARG A 93 23.20 -7.00 5.62
CA ARG A 93 23.24 -5.63 5.09
C ARG A 93 21.86 -5.00 4.85
N ALA A 94 20.79 -5.79 4.87
CA ALA A 94 19.44 -5.35 4.58
C ALA A 94 18.56 -5.50 5.83
N LYS A 95 18.70 -4.56 6.78
CA LYS A 95 17.92 -4.52 8.02
C LYS A 95 16.41 -4.60 7.75
N CYS A 96 15.70 -5.27 8.65
CA CYS A 96 14.24 -5.28 8.66
C CYS A 96 13.71 -4.20 9.59
N VAL A 97 12.49 -3.74 9.32
CA VAL A 97 11.72 -2.84 10.18
C VAL A 97 10.73 -3.71 10.94
N SER A 98 10.64 -3.53 12.26
CA SER A 98 9.74 -4.26 13.17
C SER A 98 8.93 -3.29 14.01
N LEU A 99 7.69 -3.66 14.36
CA LEU A 99 6.86 -2.87 15.28
C LEU A 99 7.41 -2.91 16.71
N THR A 100 7.52 -1.74 17.33
CA THR A 100 7.66 -1.67 18.79
C THR A 100 6.32 -1.93 19.48
N ALA A 101 6.33 -2.02 20.82
CA ALA A 101 5.08 -2.05 21.58
C ALA A 101 4.23 -0.78 21.37
N SER A 102 4.86 0.38 21.16
CA SER A 102 4.14 1.63 20.86
C SER A 102 3.52 1.60 19.47
N GLY A 103 4.26 1.13 18.46
CA GLY A 103 3.77 0.90 17.09
C GLY A 103 2.53 0.01 17.06
N ARG A 104 2.59 -1.15 17.74
CA ARG A 104 1.44 -2.06 17.84
C ARG A 104 0.22 -1.39 18.48
N ARG A 105 0.40 -0.62 19.56
CA ARG A 105 -0.72 0.09 20.21
C ARG A 105 -1.33 1.14 19.28
N ALA A 106 -0.50 1.88 18.54
CA ALA A 106 -0.98 2.86 17.58
C ALA A 106 -1.75 2.19 16.44
N LEU A 107 -1.21 1.12 15.86
CA LEU A 107 -1.86 0.37 14.79
C LEU A 107 -3.23 -0.17 15.21
N ARG A 108 -3.33 -0.80 16.39
CA ARG A 108 -4.61 -1.31 16.91
C ARG A 108 -5.69 -0.24 17.09
N LYS A 109 -5.31 1.01 17.43
CA LYS A 109 -6.28 2.12 17.50
C LYS A 109 -6.85 2.42 16.11
N VAL A 110 -6.02 2.37 15.08
CA VAL A 110 -6.46 2.60 13.69
C VAL A 110 -7.33 1.45 13.21
N GLU A 111 -6.97 0.20 13.52
CA GLU A 111 -7.76 -0.99 13.14
C GLU A 111 -9.19 -0.98 13.68
N GLN A 112 -9.38 -0.53 14.94
CA GLN A 112 -10.71 -0.38 15.52
C GLN A 112 -11.56 0.65 14.76
N ALA A 113 -10.96 1.80 14.40
CA ALA A 113 -11.65 2.81 13.61
C ALA A 113 -11.92 2.33 12.17
N HIS A 114 -10.97 1.59 11.59
CA HIS A 114 -11.04 1.02 10.26
C HIS A 114 -12.18 0.01 10.14
N ALA A 115 -12.37 -0.89 11.11
CA ALA A 115 -13.46 -1.87 11.09
C ALA A 115 -14.83 -1.19 10.97
N ALA A 116 -15.11 -0.22 11.84
CA ALA A 116 -16.37 0.52 11.80
C ALA A 116 -16.53 1.34 10.51
N TRP A 117 -15.44 1.89 9.97
CA TRP A 117 -15.48 2.59 8.68
C TRP A 117 -15.74 1.64 7.51
N ALA A 118 -15.10 0.47 7.49
CA ALA A 118 -15.28 -0.54 6.45
C ALA A 118 -16.72 -1.07 6.43
N ASP A 119 -17.31 -1.34 7.61
CA ASP A 119 -18.72 -1.75 7.72
C ASP A 119 -19.66 -0.67 7.14
N ARG A 120 -19.44 0.61 7.49
CA ARG A 120 -20.29 1.70 6.98
C ARG A 120 -20.14 1.90 5.47
N MET A 121 -18.92 1.85 4.95
CA MET A 121 -18.68 2.04 3.51
C MET A 121 -19.15 0.83 2.70
N GLY A 122 -19.08 -0.37 3.27
CA GLY A 122 -19.51 -1.62 2.62
C GLY A 122 -21.02 -1.86 2.68
N ALA A 123 -21.73 -1.29 3.65
CA ALA A 123 -23.16 -1.55 3.88
C ALA A 123 -24.07 -1.28 2.66
N SER A 124 -23.68 -0.35 1.78
CA SER A 124 -24.45 0.01 0.58
C SER A 124 -23.97 -0.69 -0.70
N LEU A 125 -22.97 -1.58 -0.61
CA LEU A 125 -22.31 -2.19 -1.76
C LEU A 125 -22.55 -3.70 -1.80
N ALA A 126 -22.96 -4.20 -2.96
CA ALA A 126 -23.11 -5.64 -3.16
C ALA A 126 -21.74 -6.33 -3.12
N PRO A 127 -21.57 -7.45 -2.38
CA PRO A 127 -20.28 -8.15 -2.30
C PRO A 127 -19.72 -8.57 -3.67
N GLY A 128 -20.60 -8.97 -4.60
CA GLY A 128 -20.20 -9.34 -5.97
C GLY A 128 -19.63 -8.17 -6.78
N LEU A 129 -20.12 -6.95 -6.56
CA LEU A 129 -19.59 -5.74 -7.20
C LEU A 129 -18.17 -5.46 -6.72
N LEU A 130 -17.94 -5.54 -5.41
CA LEU A 130 -16.62 -5.37 -4.82
C LEU A 130 -15.64 -6.43 -5.30
N ALA A 131 -16.07 -7.70 -5.37
CA ALA A 131 -15.24 -8.79 -5.86
C ALA A 131 -14.81 -8.57 -7.32
N ALA A 132 -15.74 -8.20 -8.20
CA ALA A 132 -15.44 -7.91 -9.60
C ALA A 132 -14.51 -6.69 -9.76
N ALA A 133 -14.70 -5.64 -8.95
CA ALA A 133 -13.81 -4.47 -8.95
C ALA A 133 -12.38 -4.85 -8.52
N VAL A 134 -12.23 -5.66 -7.45
CA VAL A 134 -10.94 -6.15 -6.99
C VAL A 134 -10.24 -6.97 -8.08
N GLU A 135 -10.96 -7.84 -8.77
CA GLU A 135 -10.42 -8.62 -9.89
C GLU A 135 -9.95 -7.71 -11.04
N GLY A 136 -10.78 -6.76 -11.46
CA GLY A 136 -10.43 -5.82 -12.52
C GLY A 136 -9.19 -4.97 -12.21
N VAL A 137 -9.10 -4.43 -10.99
CA VAL A 137 -7.94 -3.66 -10.53
C VAL A 137 -6.69 -4.55 -10.43
N ARG A 138 -6.83 -5.80 -9.97
CA ARG A 138 -5.71 -6.75 -9.88
C ARG A 138 -5.15 -7.08 -11.26
N GLU A 139 -6.01 -7.39 -12.23
CA GLU A 139 -5.60 -7.67 -13.60
C GLU A 139 -4.93 -6.45 -14.25
N ALA A 140 -5.46 -5.25 -14.04
CA ALA A 140 -4.83 -4.02 -14.50
C ALA A 140 -3.44 -3.81 -13.89
N ARG A 141 -3.29 -4.02 -12.58
CA ARG A 141 -2.00 -3.95 -11.87
C ARG A 141 -0.98 -4.92 -12.45
N LEU A 142 -1.33 -6.20 -12.62
CA LEU A 142 -0.43 -7.22 -13.15
C LEU A 142 0.05 -6.90 -14.58
N ARG A 143 -0.84 -6.34 -15.41
CA ARG A 143 -0.47 -5.88 -16.77
C ARG A 143 0.50 -4.71 -16.75
N LEU A 144 0.25 -3.72 -15.89
CA LEU A 144 1.15 -2.57 -15.73
C LEU A 144 2.52 -2.98 -15.16
N GLU A 145 2.55 -3.92 -14.22
CA GLU A 145 3.82 -4.46 -13.70
C GLU A 145 4.65 -5.13 -14.80
N LYS A 146 4.00 -5.84 -15.72
CA LYS A 146 4.67 -6.46 -16.87
C LYS A 146 5.14 -5.42 -17.90
N ASP A 147 4.34 -4.39 -18.16
CA ASP A 147 4.67 -3.32 -19.11
C ASP A 147 5.84 -2.44 -18.63
N LEU A 148 5.91 -2.20 -17.32
CA LEU A 148 6.97 -1.40 -16.68
C LEU A 148 8.21 -2.23 -16.29
N ALA A 149 8.19 -3.55 -16.47
CA ALA A 149 9.34 -4.38 -16.21
C ALA A 149 10.47 -3.98 -17.17
N PRO A 150 11.71 -3.79 -16.68
CA PRO A 150 12.84 -3.51 -17.57
C PRO A 150 13.00 -4.69 -18.53
N GLU A 151 13.13 -4.42 -19.83
CA GLU A 151 13.51 -5.44 -20.82
C GLU A 151 14.76 -6.16 -20.31
N GLU A 152 14.66 -7.47 -20.13
CA GLU A 152 15.81 -8.30 -19.77
C GLU A 152 16.88 -8.03 -20.82
N ARG A 153 17.95 -7.34 -20.44
CA ARG A 153 19.09 -7.13 -21.33
C ARG A 153 19.59 -8.52 -21.68
N SER A 154 19.31 -8.95 -22.91
CA SER A 154 20.02 -10.05 -23.55
C SER A 154 21.51 -9.74 -23.43
N HIS A 155 22.16 -10.34 -22.46
CA HIS A 155 23.60 -10.52 -22.48
C HIS A 155 23.87 -11.58 -23.55
N GLU A 156 23.84 -11.14 -24.82
CA GLU A 156 24.63 -11.79 -25.86
C GLU A 156 26.10 -11.52 -25.51
N GLY A 157 26.77 -12.58 -25.09
CA GLY A 157 28.23 -12.68 -25.10
C GLY A 157 28.71 -13.25 -26.42
#